data_AF-A0A9N9RC16-F1
#
_entry.id   AF-A0A9N9RC16-F1
#
_cell.length_a   1.000
_cell.length_b   1.000
_cell.length_c   1.000
_cell.angle_alpha   90.00
_cell.angle_beta   90.00
_cell.angle_gamma   90.00
#
_symmetry.space_group_name_H-M   'P 1'
#
loop_
_entity.id
_entity.type
_entity.pdbx_description
1 polymer ?
#
loop_
_entity_poly.entity_id
_entity_poly.type
_entity_poly.pdbx_seq_one_letter_code
_entity_poly.pdbx_strand_id
1 'polypeptide(L)'
;MASSMQNNRVSPSGYCVCCRVCNMWCWRAFKWLPVLLIVSIVTWSYYAYVIQLCIFTIETTVQQCLYLVFYHILLIMFAWSYWKTIFADIKPIPDKYKLPESELEKLLSAESEDGQRAILENFAKDLPIVTRTMSGSVRYCNRCVLVKPDRAHHCSICSRCVLKMDHHCPWVNNCVCYHNYKFFMLFLGYALLYCLFIMSTCLPYFIRFWKVFIYIYILIKN
;
A
#
# COMPACT_ATOMS: atom_id res chain seq x y z
N MET A 1 -36.07 12.17 23.64
CA MET A 1 -35.97 11.53 22.31
C MET A 1 -34.82 10.54 22.36
N ALA A 2 -35.13 9.34 22.86
CA ALA A 2 -34.17 8.27 23.06
C ALA A 2 -34.62 7.08 22.20
N SER A 3 -34.01 6.88 21.03
CA SER A 3 -34.00 5.61 20.30
C SER A 3 -33.15 5.74 19.03
N SER A 4 -31.99 5.08 19.00
CA SER A 4 -31.40 4.49 17.77
C SER A 4 -30.00 3.87 17.97
N MET A 5 -29.49 3.73 19.20
CA MET A 5 -28.21 3.05 19.44
C MET A 5 -28.40 1.70 20.13
N GLN A 6 -29.16 0.80 19.51
CA GLN A 6 -29.08 -0.63 19.85
C GLN A 6 -28.66 -1.43 18.62
N ASN A 7 -27.69 -2.31 18.86
CA ASN A 7 -27.27 -3.46 18.05
C ASN A 7 -26.05 -3.27 17.12
N ASN A 8 -24.89 -2.95 17.71
CA ASN A 8 -23.61 -3.48 17.23
C ASN A 8 -22.94 -4.24 18.39
N ARG A 9 -23.31 -5.52 18.53
CA ARG A 9 -22.69 -6.46 19.46
C ARG A 9 -21.18 -6.51 19.21
N VAL A 10 -20.42 -5.98 20.15
CA VAL A 10 -18.97 -6.16 20.27
C VAL A 10 -18.74 -7.65 20.57
N SER A 11 -18.06 -8.37 19.66
CA SER A 11 -17.58 -9.72 19.96
C SER A 11 -16.43 -9.63 20.98
N PRO A 12 -16.30 -10.56 21.96
CA PRO A 12 -15.20 -10.60 22.93
C PRO A 12 -13.80 -10.61 22.30
N SER A 13 -13.72 -10.91 20.99
CA SER A 13 -12.49 -10.98 20.21
C SER A 13 -12.19 -9.72 19.36
N GLY A 14 -12.89 -8.60 19.53
CA GLY A 14 -12.61 -7.37 18.76
C GLY A 14 -12.83 -7.48 17.25
N TYR A 15 -13.71 -8.38 16.80
CA TYR A 15 -14.11 -8.50 15.39
C TYR A 15 -15.61 -8.24 15.24
N CYS A 16 -15.98 -7.25 14.43
CA CYS A 16 -17.37 -7.03 14.02
C CYS A 16 -17.82 -8.19 13.11
N VAL A 17 -18.90 -8.88 13.49
CA VAL A 17 -19.43 -10.09 12.85
C VAL A 17 -20.44 -9.77 11.71
N CYS A 18 -20.84 -8.52 11.53
CA CYS A 18 -22.00 -8.19 10.66
C CYS A 18 -21.70 -8.04 9.14
N CYS A 19 -20.55 -8.46 8.63
CA CYS A 19 -20.29 -8.42 7.18
C CYS A 19 -19.38 -9.56 6.69
N ARG A 20 -19.67 -10.80 7.13
CA ARG A 20 -19.06 -12.01 6.55
C ARG A 20 -20.18 -12.97 6.22
N VAL A 21 -20.51 -13.08 4.94
CA VAL A 21 -20.63 -14.32 4.14
C VAL A 21 -21.31 -13.91 2.82
N CYS A 22 -20.60 -13.18 1.96
CA CYS A 22 -20.88 -13.21 0.53
C CYS A 22 -19.55 -13.03 -0.21
N ASN A 23 -19.04 -14.16 -0.71
CA ASN A 23 -17.89 -14.31 -1.61
C ASN A 23 -16.52 -13.73 -1.18
N MET A 24 -16.04 -14.12 0.00
CA MET A 24 -14.70 -13.74 0.51
C MET A 24 -13.54 -14.16 -0.41
N TRP A 25 -13.69 -15.21 -1.20
CA TRP A 25 -12.63 -15.70 -2.10
C TRP A 25 -12.48 -14.82 -3.33
N CYS A 26 -13.57 -14.53 -4.05
CA CYS A 26 -13.50 -13.62 -5.20
C CYS A 26 -13.04 -12.23 -4.80
N TRP A 27 -13.46 -11.71 -3.64
CA TRP A 27 -12.99 -10.41 -3.17
C TRP A 27 -11.51 -10.41 -2.78
N ARG A 28 -11.02 -11.48 -2.15
CA ARG A 28 -9.59 -11.64 -1.84
C ARG A 28 -8.74 -11.74 -3.11
N ALA A 29 -9.23 -12.45 -4.13
CA ALA A 29 -8.57 -12.54 -5.43
C ALA A 29 -8.59 -11.20 -6.18
N PHE A 30 -9.73 -10.49 -6.17
CA PHE A 30 -9.88 -9.21 -6.86
C PHE A 30 -8.90 -8.15 -6.35
N LYS A 31 -8.57 -8.15 -5.06
CA LYS A 31 -7.56 -7.24 -4.50
C LYS A 31 -6.14 -7.42 -5.08
N TRP A 32 -5.83 -8.58 -5.65
CA TRP A 32 -4.54 -8.82 -6.32
C TRP A 32 -4.49 -8.33 -7.76
N LEU A 33 -5.63 -7.97 -8.36
CA LEU A 33 -5.69 -7.53 -9.76
C LEU A 33 -4.73 -6.37 -10.07
N PRO A 34 -4.61 -5.31 -9.25
CA PRO A 34 -3.64 -4.23 -9.51
C PRO A 34 -2.18 -4.71 -9.48
N VAL A 35 -1.84 -5.62 -8.56
CA VAL A 35 -0.48 -6.19 -8.47
C VAL A 35 -0.18 -7.04 -9.70
N LEU A 36 -1.13 -7.89 -10.11
CA LEU A 36 -0.99 -8.73 -11.31
C LEU A 36 -0.86 -7.88 -12.58
N LEU A 37 -1.56 -6.75 -12.66
CA LEU A 37 -1.41 -5.80 -13.76
C LEU A 37 0.01 -5.24 -13.84
N ILE A 38 0.58 -4.79 -12.72
CA ILE A 38 1.96 -4.28 -12.68
C ILE A 38 2.96 -5.38 -13.07
N VAL A 39 2.82 -6.59 -12.52
CA VAL A 39 3.68 -7.73 -12.87
C VAL A 39 3.59 -8.05 -14.36
N SER A 40 2.39 -8.00 -14.94
CA SER A 40 2.19 -8.25 -16.38
C SER A 40 2.85 -7.18 -17.25
N ILE A 41 2.68 -5.89 -16.90
CA ILE A 41 3.32 -4.77 -17.60
C ILE A 41 4.84 -4.88 -17.53
N VAL A 42 5.40 -5.19 -16.36
CA VAL A 42 6.85 -5.32 -16.17
C VAL A 42 7.38 -6.52 -16.95
N THR A 43 6.69 -7.66 -16.93
CA THR A 43 7.07 -8.86 -17.70
C THR A 43 7.05 -8.59 -19.20
N TRP A 44 6.01 -7.93 -19.70
CA TRP A 44 5.96 -7.53 -21.10
C TRP A 44 7.06 -6.53 -21.45
N SER A 45 7.33 -5.55 -20.57
CA SER A 45 8.41 -4.58 -20.77
C SER A 45 9.78 -5.25 -20.82
N TYR A 46 9.98 -6.33 -20.06
CA TYR A 46 11.20 -7.15 -20.11
C TYR A 46 11.36 -7.82 -21.46
N TYR A 47 10.31 -8.48 -21.94
CA TYR A 47 10.32 -9.07 -23.28
C TYR A 47 10.62 -8.03 -24.37
N ALA A 48 9.92 -6.89 -24.35
CA ALA A 48 10.12 -5.84 -25.35
C ALA A 48 11.54 -5.25 -25.28
N TYR A 49 12.06 -4.96 -24.09
CA TYR A 49 13.36 -4.32 -23.94
C TYR A 49 14.51 -5.29 -24.21
N VAL A 50 14.48 -6.49 -23.61
CA VAL A 50 15.59 -7.45 -23.72
C VAL A 50 15.57 -8.15 -25.07
N ILE A 51 14.42 -8.66 -25.51
CA ILE A 51 14.34 -9.45 -26.75
C ILE A 51 14.25 -8.52 -27.96
N GLN A 52 13.21 -7.68 -28.02
CA GLN A 52 12.95 -6.91 -29.24
C GLN A 52 13.99 -5.79 -29.46
N LEU A 53 14.31 -5.02 -28.43
CA LEU A 53 15.30 -3.96 -28.56
C LEU A 53 16.73 -4.52 -28.48
N CYS A 54 17.15 -5.08 -27.34
CA CYS A 54 18.56 -5.39 -27.12
C CYS A 54 19.10 -6.53 -28.00
N ILE A 55 18.32 -7.58 -28.27
CA ILE A 55 18.78 -8.72 -29.09
C ILE A 55 18.53 -8.50 -30.58
N PHE A 56 17.35 -8.01 -30.98
CA PHE A 56 16.99 -7.92 -32.40
C PHE A 56 17.27 -6.56 -33.06
N THR A 57 17.36 -5.46 -32.29
CA THR A 57 17.49 -4.11 -32.87
C THR A 57 18.87 -3.49 -32.67
N ILE A 58 19.54 -3.76 -31.55
CA ILE A 58 20.87 -3.21 -31.26
C ILE A 58 21.93 -4.05 -31.95
N GLU A 59 22.69 -3.43 -32.85
CA GLU A 59 23.71 -4.10 -33.65
C GLU A 59 25.07 -4.19 -32.92
N THR A 60 25.39 -3.20 -32.08
CA THR A 60 26.69 -3.12 -31.38
C THR A 60 26.68 -3.93 -30.08
N THR A 61 27.53 -4.96 -30.00
CA THR A 61 27.66 -5.84 -28.82
C THR A 61 27.98 -5.07 -27.53
N VAL A 62 28.88 -4.07 -27.59
CA VAL A 62 29.25 -3.27 -26.41
C VAL A 62 28.03 -2.52 -25.86
N GLN A 63 27.25 -1.87 -26.73
CA GLN A 63 26.03 -1.15 -26.32
C GLN A 63 24.98 -2.11 -25.76
N GLN A 64 24.78 -3.25 -26.40
CA GLN A 64 23.89 -4.31 -25.94
C GLN A 64 24.26 -4.79 -24.54
N CYS A 65 25.54 -5.11 -24.29
CA CYS A 65 26.01 -5.55 -22.97
C CYS A 65 25.79 -4.47 -21.90
N LEU A 66 26.11 -3.20 -22.19
CA LEU A 66 25.90 -2.10 -21.25
C LEU A 66 24.41 -1.95 -20.91
N TYR A 67 23.54 -1.90 -21.92
CA TYR A 67 22.10 -1.73 -21.70
C TYR A 67 21.52 -2.87 -20.90
N LEU A 68 21.88 -4.12 -21.23
CA LEU A 68 21.43 -5.29 -20.48
C LEU A 68 21.89 -5.26 -19.03
N VAL A 69 23.15 -4.94 -18.74
CA VAL A 69 23.67 -4.90 -17.36
C VAL A 69 22.93 -3.86 -16.52
N PHE A 70 22.85 -2.61 -17.01
CA PHE A 70 22.16 -1.53 -16.27
C PHE A 70 20.67 -1.80 -16.12
N TYR A 71 20.02 -2.32 -17.17
CA TYR A 71 18.62 -2.71 -17.14
C TYR A 71 18.33 -3.74 -16.05
N HIS A 72 19.13 -4.82 -15.97
CA HIS A 72 18.92 -5.87 -14.98
C HIS A 72 19.19 -5.39 -13.55
N ILE A 73 20.19 -4.55 -13.33
CA ILE A 73 20.43 -3.93 -12.02
C ILE A 73 19.18 -3.15 -11.58
N LEU A 74 18.66 -2.27 -12.44
CA LEU A 74 17.47 -1.48 -12.12
C LEU A 74 16.23 -2.36 -11.91
N LEU A 75 16.04 -3.38 -12.76
CA LEU A 75 14.93 -4.33 -12.62
C LEU A 75 14.98 -5.10 -11.30
N ILE A 76 16.17 -5.58 -10.90
CA ILE A 76 16.36 -6.29 -9.63
C ILE A 76 16.03 -5.36 -8.45
N MET A 77 16.53 -4.12 -8.46
CA MET A 77 16.26 -3.15 -7.40
C MET A 77 14.78 -2.77 -7.32
N PHE A 78 14.13 -2.56 -8.48
CA PHE A 78 12.69 -2.34 -8.59
C PHE A 78 11.90 -3.54 -8.05
N ALA A 79 12.19 -4.75 -8.53
CA ALA A 79 11.46 -5.96 -8.14
C ALA A 79 11.65 -6.28 -6.66
N TRP A 80 12.86 -6.12 -6.13
CA TRP A 80 13.16 -6.33 -4.71
C TRP A 80 12.39 -5.36 -3.82
N SER A 81 12.44 -4.06 -4.12
CA SER A 81 11.74 -3.05 -3.34
C SER A 81 10.21 -3.19 -3.44
N TYR A 82 9.67 -3.54 -4.60
CA TYR A 82 8.25 -3.85 -4.79
C TYR A 82 7.83 -5.07 -3.97
N TRP A 83 8.58 -6.17 -4.04
CA TRP A 83 8.35 -7.39 -3.24
C TRP A 83 8.35 -7.09 -1.75
N LYS A 84 9.38 -6.38 -1.25
CA LYS A 84 9.48 -5.99 0.16
C LYS A 84 8.32 -5.09 0.60
N THR A 85 7.73 -4.32 -0.31
CA THR A 85 6.58 -3.47 0.01
C THR A 85 5.28 -4.26 0.11
N ILE A 86 5.04 -5.19 -0.82
CA ILE A 86 3.86 -6.07 -0.86
C ILE A 86 3.84 -6.98 0.37
N PHE A 87 4.93 -7.70 0.61
CA PHE A 87 4.97 -8.79 1.58
C PHE A 87 5.50 -8.36 2.96
N ALA A 88 5.66 -7.05 3.21
CA ALA A 88 5.97 -6.59 4.55
C ALA A 88 4.77 -6.74 5.48
N ASP A 89 5.01 -7.39 6.61
CA ASP A 89 3.99 -7.57 7.64
C ASP A 89 3.61 -6.25 8.31
N ILE A 90 2.31 -5.99 8.39
CA ILE A 90 1.76 -4.94 9.25
C ILE A 90 1.75 -5.48 10.69
N LYS A 91 2.78 -5.11 11.46
CA LYS A 91 2.82 -5.47 12.89
C LYS A 91 1.60 -4.90 13.63
N PRO A 92 1.01 -5.67 14.56
CA PRO A 92 -0.09 -5.21 15.38
C PRO A 92 0.36 -4.06 16.30
N ILE A 93 -0.60 -3.28 16.78
CA ILE A 93 -0.37 -2.30 17.83
C ILE A 93 0.01 -3.05 19.13
N PRO A 94 1.03 -2.58 19.88
CA PRO A 94 1.42 -3.20 21.15
C PRO A 94 0.27 -3.30 22.14
N ASP A 95 0.23 -4.37 22.92
CA ASP A 95 -0.91 -4.70 23.79
C ASP A 95 -1.19 -3.64 24.86
N LYS A 96 -0.19 -2.88 25.30
CA LYS A 96 -0.37 -1.76 26.25
C LYS A 96 -1.39 -0.71 25.79
N TYR A 97 -1.64 -0.60 24.48
CA TYR A 97 -2.64 0.33 23.94
C TYR A 97 -4.05 -0.28 23.86
N LYS A 98 -4.17 -1.60 23.97
CA LYS A 98 -5.46 -2.29 23.94
C LYS A 98 -6.15 -2.09 25.27
N LEU A 99 -7.44 -1.80 25.21
CA LEU A 99 -8.25 -1.59 26.40
C LEU A 99 -8.53 -2.97 27.03
N PRO A 100 -8.18 -3.20 28.31
CA PRO A 100 -8.53 -4.44 28.98
C PRO A 100 -10.05 -4.53 29.14
N GLU A 101 -10.58 -5.75 29.30
CA GLU A 101 -12.02 -6.02 29.37
C GLU A 101 -12.70 -5.21 30.47
N SER A 102 -12.08 -5.10 31.65
CA SER A 102 -12.60 -4.30 32.76
C SER A 102 -12.74 -2.81 32.45
N GLU A 103 -11.83 -2.24 31.67
CA GLU A 103 -11.92 -0.82 31.25
C GLU A 103 -12.91 -0.65 30.09
N LEU A 104 -13.04 -1.67 29.24
CA LEU A 104 -14.07 -1.69 28.20
C LEU A 104 -15.47 -1.73 28.80
N GLU A 105 -15.72 -2.57 29.81
CA GLU A 105 -17.00 -2.64 30.51
C GLU A 105 -17.38 -1.27 31.10
N LYS A 106 -16.44 -0.63 31.80
CA LYS A 106 -16.64 0.75 32.32
C LYS A 106 -16.97 1.74 31.21
N LEU A 107 -16.26 1.64 30.07
CA LEU A 107 -16.48 2.52 28.92
C LEU A 107 -17.87 2.32 28.32
N LEU A 108 -18.34 1.07 28.24
CA LEU A 108 -19.65 0.71 27.70
C LEU A 108 -20.80 1.03 28.67
N SER A 109 -20.55 0.99 29.97
CA SER A 109 -21.54 1.32 31.01
C SER A 109 -21.66 2.82 31.28
N ALA A 110 -20.80 3.66 30.71
CA ALA A 110 -20.82 5.10 30.95
C ALA A 110 -22.09 5.75 30.33
N GLU A 111 -22.84 6.47 31.18
CA GLU A 111 -24.12 7.09 30.81
C GLU A 111 -23.99 8.34 29.92
N SER A 112 -22.80 8.97 29.91
CA SER A 112 -22.53 10.20 29.18
C SER A 112 -21.22 10.14 28.38
N GLU A 113 -21.13 10.94 27.32
CA GLU A 113 -19.91 11.08 26.51
C GLU A 113 -18.73 11.63 27.34
N ASP A 114 -19.00 12.51 28.31
CA ASP A 114 -17.99 13.03 29.23
C ASP A 114 -17.43 11.93 30.15
N GLY A 115 -18.30 11.01 30.61
CA GLY A 115 -17.88 9.83 31.36
C GLY A 115 -16.97 8.93 30.54
N GLN A 116 -17.33 8.67 29.28
CA GLN A 116 -16.49 7.90 28.35
C GLN A 116 -15.14 8.58 28.11
N ARG A 117 -15.14 9.90 27.93
CA ARG A 117 -13.90 10.68 27.76
C ARG A 117 -13.00 10.58 28.98
N ALA A 118 -13.55 10.72 30.19
CA ALA A 118 -12.76 10.63 31.42
C ALA A 118 -12.10 9.25 31.61
N ILE A 119 -12.81 8.17 31.28
CA ILE A 119 -12.26 6.80 31.32
C ILE A 119 -11.09 6.65 30.34
N LEU A 120 -11.27 7.08 29.10
CA LEU A 120 -10.21 7.03 28.07
C LEU A 120 -9.02 7.91 28.43
N GLU A 121 -9.23 9.10 28.99
CA GLU A 121 -8.16 9.98 29.46
C GLU A 121 -7.38 9.34 30.61
N ASN A 122 -8.07 8.72 31.58
CA ASN A 122 -7.41 8.03 32.69
C ASN A 122 -6.54 6.87 32.21
N PHE A 123 -7.05 6.01 31.33
CA PHE A 123 -6.26 4.93 30.75
C PHE A 123 -5.08 5.44 29.91
N ALA A 124 -5.27 6.56 29.20
CA ALA A 124 -4.24 7.15 28.35
C ALA A 124 -3.09 7.82 29.11
N LYS A 125 -3.25 8.15 30.40
CA LYS A 125 -2.22 8.84 31.20
C LYS A 125 -0.90 8.07 31.25
N ASP A 126 -0.96 6.74 31.26
CA ASP A 126 0.21 5.87 31.33
C ASP A 126 0.81 5.55 29.95
N LEU A 127 0.26 6.10 28.87
CA LEU A 127 0.70 5.86 27.50
C LEU A 127 1.49 7.05 26.95
N PRO A 128 2.53 6.81 26.13
CA PRO A 128 3.27 7.87 25.47
C PRO A 128 2.46 8.38 24.26
N ILE A 129 1.40 9.14 24.52
CA ILE A 129 0.54 9.76 23.51
C ILE A 129 0.42 11.26 23.75
N VAL A 130 0.72 12.04 22.72
CA VAL A 130 0.57 13.51 22.78
C VAL A 130 -0.54 14.01 21.84
N THR A 131 -0.93 13.21 20.84
CA THR A 131 -1.96 13.64 19.88
C THR A 131 -3.36 13.39 20.40
N ARG A 132 -4.27 14.32 20.09
CA ARG A 132 -5.70 14.29 20.46
C ARG A 132 -6.57 14.45 19.21
N THR A 133 -7.87 14.23 19.34
CA THR A 133 -8.85 14.59 18.30
C THR A 133 -8.99 16.11 18.20
N MET A 134 -9.73 16.60 17.20
CA MET A 134 -10.05 18.03 17.08
C MET A 134 -10.83 18.57 18.29
N SER A 135 -11.60 17.72 18.98
CA SER A 135 -12.31 18.05 20.23
C SER A 135 -11.43 17.96 21.49
N GLY A 136 -10.13 17.67 21.33
CA GLY A 136 -9.19 17.50 22.44
C GLY A 136 -9.32 16.16 23.18
N SER A 137 -10.07 15.19 22.66
CA SER A 137 -10.27 13.88 23.29
C SER A 137 -9.18 12.87 22.90
N VAL A 138 -8.95 11.86 23.74
CA VAL A 138 -8.11 10.70 23.38
C VAL A 138 -8.61 10.03 22.10
N ARG A 139 -7.67 9.70 21.22
CA ARG A 139 -7.96 9.05 19.93
C ARG A 139 -8.24 7.56 20.14
N TYR A 140 -9.50 7.17 20.24
CA TYR A 140 -9.91 5.77 20.43
C TYR A 140 -10.30 5.07 19.13
N CYS A 141 -10.14 3.74 19.06
CA CYS A 141 -10.69 2.88 18.01
C CYS A 141 -11.70 1.89 18.60
N ASN A 142 -12.99 2.14 18.34
CA ASN A 142 -14.07 1.22 18.74
C ASN A 142 -13.98 -0.17 18.11
N ARG A 143 -13.53 -0.27 16.85
CA ARG A 143 -13.44 -1.55 16.12
C ARG A 143 -12.32 -2.45 16.65
N CYS A 144 -11.20 -1.86 17.05
CA CYS A 144 -10.03 -2.60 17.52
C CYS A 144 -9.89 -2.59 19.05
N VAL A 145 -10.78 -1.87 19.75
CA VAL A 145 -10.81 -1.72 21.21
C VAL A 145 -9.44 -1.30 21.76
N LEU A 146 -8.93 -0.19 21.24
CA LEU A 146 -7.61 0.33 21.65
C LEU A 146 -7.55 1.86 21.58
N VAL A 147 -6.74 2.44 22.44
CA VAL A 147 -6.31 3.83 22.31
C VAL A 147 -5.24 3.89 21.21
N LYS A 148 -5.48 4.69 20.17
CA LYS A 148 -4.59 4.76 19.01
C LYS A 148 -3.27 5.42 19.44
N PRO A 149 -2.12 4.76 19.22
CA PRO A 149 -0.84 5.44 19.32
C PRO A 149 -0.79 6.66 18.38
N ASP A 150 0.14 7.57 18.65
CA ASP A 150 0.36 8.72 17.79
C ASP A 150 0.65 8.25 16.35
N ARG A 151 0.02 8.94 15.40
CA ARG A 151 0.06 8.63 13.96
C ARG A 151 -0.50 7.26 13.55
N ALA A 152 -1.09 6.48 14.46
CA ALA A 152 -1.79 5.25 14.09
C ALA A 152 -3.21 5.55 13.58
N HIS A 153 -3.66 4.84 12.55
CA HIS A 153 -5.01 4.96 12.00
C HIS A 153 -5.62 3.58 11.76
N HIS A 154 -6.95 3.49 11.78
CA HIS A 154 -7.66 2.25 11.45
C HIS A 154 -7.85 2.17 9.94
N CYS A 155 -7.30 1.13 9.31
CA CYS A 155 -7.61 0.83 7.92
C CYS A 155 -8.77 -0.15 7.85
N SER A 156 -9.87 0.23 7.22
CA SER A 156 -11.03 -0.65 7.00
C SER A 156 -10.68 -1.85 6.13
N ILE A 157 -9.84 -1.66 5.10
CA ILE A 157 -9.45 -2.70 4.13
C ILE A 157 -8.54 -3.75 4.78
N CYS A 158 -7.54 -3.31 5.55
CA CYS A 158 -6.67 -4.17 6.37
C CYS A 158 -7.40 -4.68 7.65
N SER A 159 -8.56 -4.09 7.98
CA SER A 159 -9.42 -4.37 9.16
C SER A 159 -8.66 -4.35 10.49
N ARG A 160 -7.73 -3.41 10.64
CA ARG A 160 -6.91 -3.24 11.85
C ARG A 160 -6.37 -1.81 11.98
N CYS A 161 -5.98 -1.44 13.19
CA CYS A 161 -5.14 -0.26 13.40
C CYS A 161 -3.71 -0.51 12.92
N VAL A 162 -3.17 0.47 12.22
CA VAL A 162 -1.87 0.42 11.55
C VAL A 162 -1.01 1.56 12.10
N LEU A 163 0.20 1.23 12.57
CA LEU A 163 1.14 2.20 13.14
C LEU A 163 1.74 3.09 12.04
N LYS A 164 1.75 4.42 12.26
CA LYS A 164 2.21 5.41 11.27
C LYS A 164 1.62 5.11 9.89
N MET A 165 0.31 4.88 9.85
CA MET A 165 -0.40 4.60 8.60
C MET A 165 -0.30 5.81 7.70
N ASP A 166 0.18 5.59 6.47
CA ASP A 166 0.17 6.60 5.43
C ASP A 166 -1.12 6.42 4.60
N HIS A 167 -1.23 5.32 3.86
CA HIS A 167 -2.44 4.97 3.12
C HIS A 167 -2.54 3.45 2.89
N HIS A 168 -3.70 2.98 2.44
CA HIS A 168 -3.83 1.64 1.86
C HIS A 168 -3.61 1.74 0.36
N CYS A 169 -2.66 0.98 -0.18
CA CYS A 169 -2.28 1.08 -1.58
C CYS A 169 -2.72 -0.19 -2.33
N PRO A 170 -3.71 -0.08 -3.26
CA PRO A 170 -4.16 -1.22 -4.05
C PRO A 170 -3.04 -1.83 -4.91
N TRP A 171 -2.11 -1.01 -5.39
CA TRP A 171 -0.99 -1.42 -6.28
C TRP A 171 0.04 -2.31 -5.61
N VAL A 172 0.06 -2.38 -4.28
CA VAL A 172 0.90 -3.32 -3.51
C VAL A 172 0.04 -4.26 -2.65
N ASN A 173 -1.29 -4.19 -2.78
CA ASN A 173 -2.27 -4.92 -1.98
C ASN A 173 -1.95 -4.93 -0.47
N ASN A 174 -1.44 -3.81 0.05
CA ASN A 174 -0.99 -3.70 1.43
C ASN A 174 -1.13 -2.26 1.94
N CYS A 175 -1.17 -2.10 3.27
CA CYS A 175 -1.10 -0.79 3.90
C CYS A 175 0.36 -0.29 3.88
N VAL A 176 0.58 0.94 3.40
CA VAL A 176 1.85 1.66 3.53
C VAL A 176 1.89 2.29 4.92
N CYS A 177 2.88 1.91 5.71
CA CYS A 177 2.93 2.18 7.14
C CYS A 177 4.37 2.19 7.66
N TYR A 178 4.55 2.35 8.98
CA TYR A 178 5.86 2.42 9.63
C TYR A 178 6.89 1.41 9.10
N HIS A 179 6.50 0.15 8.97
CA HIS A 179 7.42 -0.97 8.70
C HIS A 179 7.82 -1.10 7.22
N ASN A 180 7.02 -0.59 6.30
CA ASN A 180 7.28 -0.70 4.85
C ASN A 180 7.40 0.65 4.14
N TYR A 181 7.26 1.78 4.85
CA TYR A 181 7.39 3.12 4.26
C TYR A 181 8.71 3.29 3.50
N LYS A 182 9.84 2.85 4.06
CA LYS A 182 11.14 2.90 3.37
C LYS A 182 11.14 2.09 2.07
N PHE A 183 10.60 0.87 2.09
CA PHE A 183 10.52 0.02 0.91
C PHE A 183 9.63 0.64 -0.16
N PHE A 184 8.51 1.24 0.24
CA PHE A 184 7.61 1.94 -0.66
C PHE A 184 8.29 3.13 -1.35
N MET A 185 9.06 3.94 -0.60
CA MET A 185 9.83 5.04 -1.19
C MET A 185 10.93 4.56 -2.15
N LEU A 186 11.63 3.48 -1.80
CA LEU A 186 12.60 2.86 -2.70
C LEU A 186 11.94 2.31 -3.97
N PHE A 187 10.77 1.66 -3.83
CA PHE A 187 9.97 1.19 -4.96
C PHE A 187 9.63 2.32 -5.93
N LEU A 188 9.11 3.45 -5.43
CA LEU A 188 8.81 4.61 -6.29
C LEU A 188 10.06 5.18 -6.96
N GLY A 189 11.17 5.28 -6.22
CA GLY A 189 12.45 5.76 -6.76
C GLY A 189 13.01 4.86 -7.86
N TYR A 190 13.06 3.54 -7.63
CA TYR A 190 13.54 2.59 -8.63
C TYR A 190 12.57 2.44 -9.81
N ALA A 191 11.26 2.58 -9.60
CA ALA A 191 10.29 2.62 -10.69
C ALA A 191 10.54 3.82 -11.62
N LEU A 192 10.78 5.00 -11.04
CA LEU A 192 11.12 6.19 -11.82
C LEU A 192 12.43 6.01 -12.59
N LEU A 193 13.49 5.54 -11.93
CA LEU A 193 14.79 5.31 -12.58
C LEU A 193 14.69 4.27 -13.70
N TYR A 194 13.94 3.19 -13.48
CA TYR A 194 13.67 2.15 -14.49
C TYR A 194 12.95 2.74 -15.72
N CYS A 195 11.89 3.51 -15.50
CA CYS A 195 11.16 4.17 -16.59
C CYS A 195 12.04 5.19 -17.35
N LEU A 196 12.82 6.01 -16.65
CA LEU A 196 13.73 6.98 -17.27
C LEU A 196 14.84 6.30 -18.08
N PHE A 197 15.38 5.19 -17.57
CA PHE A 197 16.38 4.39 -18.28
C PHE A 197 15.80 3.80 -19.58
N ILE A 198 14.64 3.15 -19.51
CA ILE A 198 13.96 2.61 -20.71
C ILE A 198 13.65 3.74 -21.69
N MET A 199 13.07 4.84 -21.22
CA MET A 199 12.70 5.97 -22.08
C MET A 199 13.93 6.54 -22.80
N SER A 200 15.01 6.81 -22.08
CA SER A 200 16.22 7.41 -22.68
C SER A 200 16.90 6.48 -23.68
N THR A 201 16.94 5.18 -23.39
CA THR A 201 17.57 4.19 -24.28
C THR A 201 16.70 3.79 -25.47
N CYS A 202 15.36 3.80 -25.33
CA CYS A 202 14.44 3.52 -26.43
C CYS A 202 14.25 4.71 -27.38
N LEU A 203 14.39 5.95 -26.89
CA LEU A 203 14.06 7.16 -27.66
C LEU A 203 14.76 7.26 -29.03
N PRO A 204 16.07 6.99 -29.18
CA PRO A 204 16.74 7.04 -30.48
C PRO A 204 16.16 6.03 -31.48
N TYR A 205 15.82 4.82 -31.03
CA TYR A 205 15.25 3.76 -31.86
C TYR A 205 13.81 4.06 -32.24
N PHE A 206 13.04 4.65 -31.32
CA PHE A 206 11.70 5.14 -31.60
C PHE A 206 11.73 6.22 -32.70
N ILE A 207 12.66 7.18 -32.61
CA ILE A 207 12.85 8.21 -33.64
C ILE A 207 13.27 7.58 -34.98
N ARG A 208 14.19 6.61 -34.98
CA ARG A 208 14.62 5.89 -36.19
C ARG A 208 13.44 5.16 -36.86
N PHE A 209 12.63 4.44 -36.07
CA PHE A 209 11.45 3.72 -36.56
C PHE A 209 10.48 4.66 -37.29
N TRP A 210 10.12 5.79 -36.67
CA TRP A 210 9.19 6.74 -37.27
C TRP A 210 9.76 7.45 -38.50
N LYS A 211 11.06 7.78 -38.51
CA LYS A 211 11.71 8.35 -39.70
C LYS A 211 11.62 7.41 -40.91
N VAL A 212 11.94 6.13 -40.71
CA VAL A 212 11.87 5.11 -41.77
C VAL A 212 10.41 4.91 -42.23
N PHE A 213 9.49 4.80 -41.27
CA PHE A 213 8.07 4.64 -41.58
C PHE A 213 7.51 5.80 -42.42
N ILE A 214 7.81 7.05 -42.05
CA ILE A 214 7.38 8.24 -42.79
C ILE A 214 7.99 8.24 -44.20
N TYR A 215 9.27 7.92 -44.31
CA TYR A 215 9.95 7.87 -45.61
C TYR A 215 9.31 6.84 -46.56
N ILE A 216 9.04 5.63 -46.08
CA ILE A 216 8.37 4.58 -46.85
C ILE A 216 6.94 5.01 -47.23
N TYR A 217 6.20 5.61 -46.29
CA TYR A 217 4.85 6.09 -46.55
C TYR A 217 4.80 7.14 -47.67
N ILE A 218 5.77 8.06 -47.70
CA ILE A 218 5.90 9.06 -48.78
C ILE A 218 6.24 8.38 -50.11
N LEU A 219 7.13 7.39 -50.12
CA LEU A 219 7.50 6.66 -51.35
C LEU A 219 6.33 5.85 -51.94
N ILE A 220 5.42 5.32 -51.13
CA ILE A 220 4.26 4.56 -51.63
C ILE A 220 3.14 5.48 -52.18
N LYS A 221 3.11 6.75 -51.73
CA LYS A 221 2.07 7.73 -52.07
C LYS A 221 2.37 8.57 -53.31
N ASN A 222 3.63 8.62 -53.76
CA ASN A 222 4.08 9.30 -54.99
C ASN A 222 4.31 8.29 -56.11
#